data_AF-A0A7Y7TNC5-F1
#
_entry.id   AF-A0A7Y7TNC5-F1
#
_cell.length_a   1.000
_cell.length_b   1.000
_cell.length_c   1.000
_cell.angle_alpha   90.00
_cell.angle_beta   90.00
_cell.angle_gamma   90.00
#
_symmetry.space_group_name_H-M   'P 1'
#
loop_
_entity.id
_entity.type
_entity.pdbx_description
1 polymer ?
#
loop_
_entity_poly.entity_id
_entity_poly.type
_entity_poly.pdbx_seq_one_letter_code
_entity_poly.pdbx_strand_id
1 'polypeptide(L)'
;MSKIRIRFTVTSGNLEDANSFDCYKWIRHLATNRVKLDDLFTLQSGRFPASKMFVLDMIEFLRKSDDLLDRFILKRGGIKQDDLLSIENDAVRQLLNRDFPELVEEFANSEAVKKVIKRRPGQVDLSPLLKKG
;
A
#
# COMPACT_ATOMS: atom_id res chain seq x y z
N MET A 1 -16.79 -18.90 2.00
CA MET A 1 -15.37 -18.49 1.96
C MET A 1 -15.28 -17.08 2.52
N SER A 2 -14.47 -16.83 3.55
CA SER A 2 -14.26 -15.47 4.06
C SER A 2 -13.73 -14.59 2.92
N LYS A 3 -14.40 -13.46 2.68
CA LYS A 3 -13.94 -12.47 1.71
C LYS A 3 -12.68 -11.84 2.31
N ILE A 4 -11.49 -12.19 1.79
CA ILE A 4 -10.24 -11.58 2.24
C ILE A 4 -10.42 -10.06 2.10
N ARG A 5 -10.31 -9.35 3.22
CA ARG A 5 -10.21 -7.88 3.24
C ARG A 5 -8.75 -7.55 3.48
N ILE A 6 -8.27 -6.49 2.84
CA ILE A 6 -6.92 -5.98 3.08
C ILE A 6 -7.10 -4.53 3.50
N ARG A 7 -6.75 -4.19 4.75
CA ARG A 7 -6.96 -2.84 5.26
C ARG A 7 -5.73 -1.97 5.01
N PHE A 8 -5.95 -0.82 4.41
CA PHE A 8 -5.04 0.32 4.42
C PHE A 8 -5.43 1.27 5.55
N THR A 9 -4.53 1.55 6.47
CA THR A 9 -4.80 2.37 7.65
C THR A 9 -3.96 3.63 7.65
N VAL A 10 -4.62 4.76 7.94
CA VAL A 10 -4.01 6.08 8.13
C VAL A 10 -4.18 6.45 9.60
N THR A 11 -3.05 6.68 10.30
CA THR A 11 -3.04 7.10 11.72
C THR A 11 -2.36 8.46 11.82
N SER A 12 -3.02 9.43 12.43
CA SER A 12 -2.53 10.82 12.47
C SER A 12 -2.08 11.18 13.87
N GLY A 13 -0.79 11.43 14.11
CA GLY A 13 -0.22 12.01 15.34
C GLY A 13 -0.45 11.23 16.64
N ASN A 14 -1.72 11.09 17.06
CA ASN A 14 -2.18 10.30 18.19
C ASN A 14 -2.86 9.01 17.69
N LEU A 15 -2.53 7.87 18.30
CA LEU A 15 -3.06 6.53 17.95
C LEU A 15 -4.60 6.41 18.02
N GLU A 16 -5.29 7.39 18.58
CA GLU A 16 -6.75 7.41 18.74
C GLU A 16 -7.49 7.65 17.41
N ASP A 17 -6.85 8.28 16.42
CA ASP A 17 -7.46 8.62 15.13
C ASP A 17 -6.96 7.73 13.98
N ALA A 18 -7.17 6.41 14.11
CA ALA A 18 -6.90 5.45 13.04
C ALA A 18 -8.11 5.29 12.10
N ASN A 19 -7.90 5.52 10.80
CA ASN A 19 -8.93 5.34 9.77
C ASN A 19 -8.49 4.25 8.79
N SER A 20 -9.30 3.20 8.64
CA SER A 20 -8.97 2.03 7.82
C SER A 20 -9.94 1.85 6.65
N PHE A 21 -9.39 1.66 5.46
CA PHE A 21 -10.10 1.52 4.19
C PHE A 21 -9.77 0.18 3.54
N ASP A 22 -10.69 -0.39 2.76
CA ASP A 22 -10.44 -1.66 2.08
C ASP A 22 -9.62 -1.41 0.80
N CYS A 23 -8.39 -1.92 0.75
CA CYS A 23 -7.51 -1.82 -0.41
C CYS A 23 -7.40 -3.13 -1.20
N TYR A 24 -8.22 -4.15 -0.92
CA TYR A 24 -8.19 -5.44 -1.61
C TYR A 24 -8.20 -5.30 -3.15
N LYS A 25 -9.08 -4.44 -3.68
CA LYS A 25 -9.21 -4.22 -5.12
C LYS A 25 -7.93 -3.65 -5.74
N TRP A 26 -7.23 -2.78 -5.01
CA TRP A 26 -5.97 -2.21 -5.48
C TRP A 26 -4.88 -3.27 -5.55
N ILE A 27 -4.69 -4.07 -4.48
CA ILE A 27 -3.69 -5.14 -4.45
C ILE A 27 -3.96 -6.16 -5.57
N ARG A 28 -5.23 -6.55 -5.76
CA ARG A 28 -5.62 -7.44 -6.85
C ARG A 28 -5.33 -6.81 -8.22
N HIS A 29 -5.63 -5.52 -8.41
CA HIS A 29 -5.34 -4.80 -9.65
C HIS A 29 -3.85 -4.81 -9.98
N LEU A 30 -2.98 -4.54 -9.00
CA LEU A 30 -1.53 -4.59 -9.19
C LEU A 30 -1.05 -5.97 -9.65
N ALA A 31 -1.51 -7.02 -8.97
CA ALA A 31 -1.13 -8.40 -9.28
C ALA A 31 -1.63 -8.84 -10.65
N THR A 32 -2.92 -8.60 -10.96
CA THR A 32 -3.53 -8.98 -12.24
C THR A 32 -2.86 -8.28 -13.43
N ASN A 33 -2.53 -6.99 -13.30
CA ASN A 33 -1.97 -6.21 -14.41
C ASN A 33 -0.44 -6.16 -14.39
N ARG A 34 0.20 -6.83 -13.42
CA ARG A 34 1.65 -6.87 -13.23
C ARG A 34 2.30 -5.48 -13.19
N VAL A 35 1.67 -4.56 -12.47
CA VAL A 35 2.14 -3.17 -12.30
C VAL A 35 2.64 -2.94 -10.87
N LYS A 36 3.63 -2.06 -10.71
CA LYS A 36 4.28 -1.75 -9.42
C LYS A 36 4.75 -3.02 -8.66
N LEU A 37 5.33 -3.97 -9.39
CA LEU A 37 5.74 -5.27 -8.84
C LEU A 37 6.73 -5.15 -7.67
N ASP A 38 7.63 -4.17 -7.69
CA ASP A 38 8.57 -3.92 -6.58
C ASP A 38 7.84 -3.48 -5.29
N ASP A 39 6.82 -2.63 -5.42
CA ASP A 39 6.00 -2.18 -4.28
C ASP A 39 5.14 -3.35 -3.76
N LEU A 40 4.58 -4.16 -4.67
CA LEU A 40 3.78 -5.33 -4.33
C LEU A 40 4.63 -6.42 -3.66
N PHE A 41 5.85 -6.65 -4.15
CA PHE A 41 6.83 -7.50 -3.50
C PHE A 41 7.23 -6.97 -2.12
N THR A 42 7.39 -5.65 -1.98
CA THR A 42 7.69 -5.01 -0.69
C THR A 42 6.58 -5.30 0.33
N LEU A 43 5.30 -5.17 -0.05
CA LEU A 43 4.15 -5.55 0.78
C LEU A 43 4.13 -7.04 1.11
N GLN A 44 4.35 -7.90 0.12
CA GLN A 44 4.45 -9.35 0.33
C GLN A 44 5.55 -9.69 1.35
N SER A 45 6.68 -8.98 1.31
CA SER A 45 7.80 -9.15 2.24
C SER A 45 7.51 -8.64 3.67
N GLY A 46 6.35 -8.01 3.91
CA GLY A 46 5.96 -7.49 5.21
C GLY A 46 6.36 -6.03 5.45
N ARG A 47 6.69 -5.28 4.41
CA ARG A 47 7.12 -3.88 4.50
C ARG A 47 6.14 -2.97 3.77
N PHE A 48 5.93 -1.77 4.29
CA PHE A 48 5.17 -0.75 3.57
C PHE A 48 6.04 -0.11 2.47
N PRO A 49 5.52 0.06 1.24
CA PRO A 49 6.27 0.70 0.15
C PRO A 49 6.67 2.13 0.50
N ALA A 50 7.95 2.48 0.29
CA ALA A 50 8.44 3.84 0.51
C ALA A 50 8.05 4.80 -0.63
N SER A 51 7.52 4.28 -1.74
CA SER A 51 7.14 5.05 -2.91
C SER A 51 5.92 5.93 -2.62
N LYS A 52 6.12 7.25 -2.69
CA LYS A 52 5.01 8.23 -2.65
C LYS A 52 3.94 7.92 -3.71
N MET A 53 4.37 7.55 -4.91
CA MET A 53 3.46 7.24 -6.02
C MET A 53 2.62 6.00 -5.74
N PHE A 54 3.12 5.02 -4.99
CA PHE A 54 2.31 3.86 -4.60
C PHE A 54 1.08 4.29 -3.80
N VAL A 55 1.26 5.16 -2.81
CA VAL A 55 0.17 5.64 -1.93
C VAL A 55 -0.80 6.53 -2.70
N LEU A 56 -0.30 7.46 -3.50
CA LEU A 56 -1.16 8.37 -4.27
C LEU A 56 -2.02 7.61 -5.29
N ASP A 57 -1.41 6.71 -6.05
CA ASP A 57 -2.13 5.93 -7.06
C ASP A 57 -3.16 5.00 -6.41
N MET A 58 -2.82 4.40 -5.25
CA MET A 58 -3.76 3.60 -4.46
C MET A 58 -4.97 4.43 -4.03
N ILE A 59 -4.74 5.63 -3.49
CA ILE A 59 -5.83 6.51 -3.04
C ILE A 59 -6.69 6.94 -4.23
N GLU A 60 -6.09 7.36 -5.34
CA GLU A 60 -6.84 7.75 -6.53
C GLU A 60 -7.67 6.58 -7.07
N PHE A 61 -7.12 5.37 -7.08
CA PHE A 61 -7.82 4.17 -7.50
C PHE A 61 -9.01 3.86 -6.57
N LEU A 62 -8.80 3.87 -5.26
CA LEU A 62 -9.81 3.47 -4.29
C LEU A 62 -10.92 4.50 -4.13
N ARG A 63 -10.63 5.80 -4.20
CA ARG A 63 -11.63 6.89 -4.09
C ARG A 63 -12.73 6.81 -5.13
N LYS A 64 -12.49 6.16 -6.28
CA LYS A 64 -13.51 5.91 -7.30
C LYS A 64 -14.59 4.91 -6.85
N SER A 65 -14.34 4.13 -5.80
CA SER A 65 -15.25 3.07 -5.35
C SER A 65 -15.40 2.92 -3.83
N ASP A 66 -14.77 3.80 -3.04
CA ASP A 66 -14.87 3.86 -1.58
C ASP A 66 -15.22 5.30 -1.15
N ASP A 67 -16.51 5.54 -0.95
CA ASP A 67 -17.06 6.84 -0.54
C ASP A 67 -16.52 7.31 0.82
N LEU A 68 -16.18 6.38 1.72
CA LEU A 68 -15.65 6.72 3.04
C LEU A 68 -14.24 7.25 2.91
N LEU A 69 -13.40 6.60 2.09
CA LEU A 69 -12.08 7.11 1.75
C LEU A 69 -12.18 8.48 1.07
N ASP A 70 -13.07 8.65 0.10
CA ASP A 70 -13.21 9.92 -0.61
C ASP A 70 -13.60 11.07 0.33
N ARG A 71 -14.61 10.87 1.17
CA ARG A 71 -15.01 11.86 2.18
C ARG A 71 -13.91 12.15 3.19
N PHE A 72 -13.18 11.12 3.64
CA PHE A 72 -12.05 11.27 4.55
C PHE A 72 -10.96 12.17 3.94
N ILE A 73 -10.58 11.89 2.69
CA ILE A 73 -9.58 12.66 1.96
C ILE A 73 -10.03 14.11 1.73
N LEU A 74 -11.28 14.31 1.29
CA LEU A 74 -11.86 15.64 1.06
C LEU A 74 -11.93 16.48 2.34
N LYS A 75 -12.41 15.90 3.45
CA LYS A 75 -12.52 16.59 4.75
C LYS A 75 -11.16 17.04 5.28
N ARG A 76 -10.10 16.26 5.03
CA ARG A 76 -8.75 16.52 5.54
C ARG A 76 -7.87 17.34 4.60
N GLY A 77 -8.25 17.48 3.33
CA GLY A 77 -7.39 18.03 2.30
C GLY A 77 -6.24 17.10 1.88
N GLY A 78 -6.40 15.78 2.05
CA GLY A 78 -5.38 14.78 1.71
C GLY A 78 -4.79 14.01 2.90
N ILE A 79 -3.79 13.19 2.59
CA ILE A 79 -2.91 12.56 3.57
C ILE A 79 -1.84 13.58 3.96
N LYS A 80 -1.60 13.70 5.27
CA LYS A 80 -0.63 14.61 5.85
C LYS A 80 0.74 13.96 5.94
N GLN A 81 1.79 14.78 6.04
CA GLN A 81 3.17 14.30 6.10
C GLN A 81 3.48 13.49 7.37
N ASP A 82 2.79 13.77 8.45
CA ASP A 82 2.90 13.11 9.75
C ASP A 82 1.97 11.88 9.90
N ASP A 83 1.20 11.56 8.86
CA ASP A 83 0.37 10.36 8.87
C ASP A 83 1.24 9.09 8.81
N LEU A 84 0.99 8.18 9.74
CA LEU A 84 1.54 6.83 9.73
C LEU A 84 0.62 5.94 8.88
N LEU A 85 1.23 5.31 7.88
CA LEU A 85 0.54 4.49 6.90
C LEU A 85 0.88 3.00 7.09
N SER A 86 -0.14 2.14 7.07
CA SER A 86 0.05 0.69 7.15
C SER A 86 -0.92 -0.07 6.27
N ILE A 87 -0.52 -1.28 5.86
CA ILE A 87 -1.35 -2.26 5.15
C ILE A 87 -1.21 -3.62 5.87
N GLU A 88 -2.30 -4.38 5.93
CA GLU A 88 -2.31 -5.75 6.47
C GLU A 88 -1.53 -6.72 5.56
N ASN A 89 -0.21 -6.80 5.75
CA ASN A 89 0.68 -7.60 4.91
C ASN A 89 0.33 -9.10 4.88
N ASP A 90 -0.18 -9.67 5.97
CA ASP A 90 -0.57 -11.08 5.99
C ASP A 90 -1.78 -11.35 5.09
N ALA A 91 -2.72 -10.41 5.01
CA ALA A 91 -3.84 -10.50 4.07
C ALA A 91 -3.37 -10.34 2.61
N VAL A 92 -2.35 -9.51 2.36
CA VAL A 92 -1.67 -9.42 1.05
C VAL A 92 -1.03 -10.77 0.69
N ARG A 93 -0.26 -11.38 1.61
CA ARG A 93 0.37 -12.69 1.38
C ARG A 93 -0.68 -13.76 1.10
N GLN A 94 -1.76 -13.82 1.88
CA GLN A 94 -2.84 -14.79 1.67
C GLN A 94 -3.48 -14.62 0.29
N LEU A 95 -3.74 -13.37 -0.12
CA LEU A 95 -4.26 -13.09 -1.46
C LEU A 95 -3.30 -13.57 -2.55
N LEU A 96 -2.02 -13.18 -2.48
CA LEU A 96 -1.05 -13.50 -3.53
C LEU A 96 -0.78 -15.01 -3.63
N ASN A 97 -0.60 -15.71 -2.52
CA ASN A 97 -0.37 -17.16 -2.54
C ASN A 97 -1.58 -17.93 -3.08
N ARG A 98 -2.80 -17.44 -2.84
CA ARG A 98 -4.02 -18.11 -3.28
C ARG A 98 -4.37 -17.82 -4.74
N ASP A 99 -4.33 -16.56 -5.13
CA ASP A 99 -4.86 -16.11 -6.43
C ASP A 99 -3.75 -15.88 -7.48
N PHE A 100 -2.50 -15.72 -7.06
CA PHE A 100 -1.36 -15.38 -7.93
C PHE A 100 -0.07 -16.16 -7.57
N PRO A 101 -0.13 -17.51 -7.47
CA PRO A 101 1.02 -18.31 -7.01
C PRO A 101 2.26 -18.15 -7.91
N GLU A 102 2.09 -18.01 -9.22
CA GLU A 102 3.18 -17.76 -10.17
C GLU A 102 3.94 -16.46 -9.86
N LEU A 103 3.21 -15.41 -9.46
CA LEU A 103 3.82 -14.14 -9.09
C LEU A 103 4.63 -14.25 -7.80
N VAL A 104 4.17 -15.09 -6.85
CA VAL A 104 4.92 -15.37 -5.61
C VAL A 104 6.22 -16.12 -5.92
N GLU A 105 6.19 -17.07 -6.86
CA GLU A 105 7.38 -17.79 -7.30
C GLU A 105 8.40 -16.86 -7.97
N GLU A 106 7.94 -15.95 -8.84
CA GLU A 106 8.79 -14.92 -9.44
C GLU A 106 9.44 -14.01 -8.39
N PHE A 107 8.68 -13.62 -7.36
CA PHE A 107 9.21 -12.83 -6.24
C PHE A 107 10.29 -13.58 -5.46
N ALA A 108 10.14 -14.89 -5.25
CA ALA A 108 11.14 -15.72 -4.59
C ALA A 108 12.45 -15.82 -5.40
N ASN A 109 12.35 -15.79 -6.74
CA ASN A 109 13.47 -15.87 -7.67
C ASN A 109 14.07 -14.51 -8.04
N SER A 110 13.48 -13.40 -7.59
CA SER A 110 13.97 -12.05 -7.89
C SER A 110 15.23 -11.72 -7.08
N GLU A 111 16.29 -11.26 -7.76
CA GLU A 111 17.52 -10.72 -7.18
C GLU A 111 17.28 -9.59 -6.14
N ALA A 112 16.09 -8.97 -6.14
CA ALA A 112 15.67 -7.98 -5.14
C ALA A 112 15.60 -8.56 -3.71
N VAL A 113 15.40 -9.87 -3.54
CA VAL A 113 15.49 -10.57 -2.24
C VAL A 113 16.90 -10.45 -1.63
N LYS A 114 17.96 -10.38 -2.46
CA LYS A 114 19.36 -10.36 -1.99
C LYS A 114 19.83 -8.99 -1.50
N LYS A 115 19.14 -7.90 -1.86
CA LYS A 115 19.46 -6.53 -1.42
C LYS A 115 18.50 -6.08 -0.33
N VAL A 116 18.56 -6.72 0.84
CA VAL A 116 17.89 -6.22 2.05
C VAL A 116 18.62 -4.96 2.52
N ILE A 117 18.29 -3.81 1.94
CA ILE A 117 18.66 -2.52 2.50
C ILE A 117 17.77 -2.32 3.73
N LYS A 118 18.37 -2.49 4.92
CA LYS A 118 17.76 -2.14 6.21
C LYS A 118 17.50 -0.63 6.25
N ARG A 119 16.34 -0.18 5.76
CA ARG A 119 15.84 1.19 5.99
C ARG A 119 14.71 1.14 7.01
N ARG A 120 14.68 2.16 7.88
CA ARG A 120 13.77 2.26 9.03
C ARG A 120 12.31 2.21 8.58
N PRO A 121 11.41 1.62 9.38
CA PRO A 121 9.98 1.64 9.08
C PRO A 121 9.42 3.07 9.11
N GLY A 122 8.49 3.38 8.21
CA GLY A 122 7.30 4.13 8.63
C GLY A 122 7.14 5.60 8.23
N GLN A 123 7.93 6.17 7.33
CA GLN A 123 7.58 7.48 6.75
C GLN A 123 7.69 7.44 5.23
N VAL A 124 6.53 7.42 4.58
CA VAL A 124 6.43 7.77 3.16
C VAL A 124 6.55 9.27 3.09
N ASP A 125 7.58 9.77 2.40
CA ASP A 125 7.70 11.20 2.17
C ASP A 125 6.64 11.65 1.18
N LEU A 126 5.57 12.27 1.71
CA LEU A 126 4.47 12.81 0.93
C LEU A 126 4.67 14.29 0.57
N SER A 127 5.83 14.89 0.88
CA SER A 127 6.13 16.28 0.50
C SER A 127 6.00 16.48 -1.01
N PRO A 128 5.53 17.66 -1.48
CA PRO A 128 5.39 17.94 -2.91
C PRO A 128 6.68 17.58 -3.65
N LEU A 129 6.57 16.95 -4.83
CA LEU A 129 7.74 16.77 -5.71
C LEU A 129 8.19 18.19 -6.06
N LEU A 130 9.21 18.70 -5.37
CA LEU A 130 9.78 20.01 -5.67
C LEU A 130 10.19 19.96 -7.13
N LYS A 131 9.45 20.69 -7.97
CA LYS A 131 9.87 20.98 -9.33
C LYS A 131 11.25 21.63 -9.19
N LYS A 132 12.29 20.94 -9.65
CA LYS A 132 13.53 21.64 -9.98
C LYS A 132 13.15 22.68 -11.04
N GLY A 133 13.33 23.95 -10.68
CA GLY A 133 13.21 25.07 -11.61
C GLY A 133 14.23 25.00 -12.72
#